data_AF-A0A9E2FGC5-F1
#
_entry.id   AF-A0A9E2FGC5-F1
#
_cell.length_a   1.000
_cell.length_b   1.000
_cell.length_c   1.000
_cell.angle_alpha   90.00
_cell.angle_beta   90.00
_cell.angle_gamma   90.00
#
_symmetry.space_group_name_H-M   'P 1'
#
loop_
_entity.id
_entity.type
_entity.pdbx_description
1 polymer ?
#
loop_
_entity_poly.entity_id
_entity_poly.type
_entity_poly.pdbx_seq_one_letter_code
_entity_poly.pdbx_strand_id
1 'polypeptide(L)'
;MTNRSKLFSGHIQSDIERNVLTLINEEHSLMSARTINSPRAVGDAIQQLLESKFNELLPKEILKEYNSSFARRSMADFAFTDNDGFYYVVDNKTHNLDTAFNMPNLTSVERLTRFYEDDSNYFILLIVAYKIEKEKLKAKSCHFVPIEHLDWQCLTIGALGWGQIQIANSNRISINDKQTRKSWMLRLCAILAEFYPKEIEKIAGRIKHFEEVKRYWEKHEDI
;
A
#
# COMPACT_ATOMS: atom_id res chain seq x y z
N MET A 1 28.03 -5.48 -9.70
CA MET A 1 26.75 -6.15 -10.00
C MET A 1 25.72 -5.51 -9.09
N THR A 2 24.63 -4.94 -9.63
CA THR A 2 23.54 -4.41 -8.79
C THR A 2 22.97 -5.58 -8.00
N ASN A 3 23.21 -5.57 -6.68
CA ASN A 3 22.74 -6.60 -5.77
C ASN A 3 21.20 -6.48 -5.74
N ARG A 4 20.49 -7.44 -6.33
CA ARG A 4 19.02 -7.47 -6.33
C ARG A 4 18.57 -8.52 -5.32
N SER A 5 17.47 -8.23 -4.63
CA SER A 5 16.85 -9.18 -3.71
C SER A 5 16.53 -10.50 -4.42
N LYS A 6 16.89 -11.62 -3.78
CA LYS A 6 16.55 -12.97 -4.26
C LYS A 6 15.05 -13.26 -4.16
N LEU A 7 14.31 -12.56 -3.29
CA LEU A 7 12.87 -12.77 -3.10
C LEU A 7 12.06 -12.53 -4.38
N PHE A 8 12.48 -11.57 -5.19
CA PHE A 8 11.82 -11.20 -6.45
C PHE A 8 12.47 -11.85 -7.66
N SER A 9 13.19 -12.96 -7.43
CA SER A 9 13.79 -13.77 -8.48
C SER A 9 13.26 -15.21 -8.42
N GLY A 10 12.99 -15.80 -9.58
CA GLY A 10 12.49 -17.18 -9.67
C GLY A 10 11.08 -17.34 -9.08
N HIS A 11 10.86 -18.42 -8.33
CA HIS A 11 9.54 -18.83 -7.83
C HIS A 11 9.22 -18.38 -6.40
N ILE A 12 10.18 -17.78 -5.68
CA ILE A 12 10.04 -17.45 -4.24
C ILE A 12 8.85 -16.50 -4.01
N GLN A 13 8.74 -15.44 -4.80
CA GLN A 13 7.62 -14.50 -4.72
C GLN A 13 6.27 -15.23 -4.89
N SER A 14 6.13 -16.04 -5.94
CA SER A 14 4.88 -16.77 -6.20
C SER A 14 4.55 -17.80 -5.12
N ASP A 15 5.57 -18.37 -4.48
CA ASP A 15 5.38 -19.30 -3.35
C ASP A 15 4.87 -18.55 -2.11
N ILE A 16 5.42 -17.37 -1.80
CA ILE A 16 4.93 -16.51 -0.72
C ILE A 16 3.47 -16.12 -0.98
N GLU A 17 3.14 -15.62 -2.18
CA GLU A 17 1.79 -15.24 -2.56
C GLU A 17 0.80 -16.39 -2.40
N ARG A 18 1.18 -17.60 -2.83
CA ARG A 18 0.36 -18.81 -2.66
C ARG A 18 0.20 -19.19 -1.18
N ASN A 19 1.27 -19.14 -0.40
CA ASN A 19 1.23 -19.50 1.02
C ASN A 19 0.37 -18.52 1.82
N VAL A 20 0.40 -17.22 1.48
CA VAL A 20 -0.51 -16.21 2.05
C VAL A 20 -1.98 -16.55 1.75
N LEU A 21 -2.29 -16.91 0.51
CA LEU A 21 -3.64 -17.31 0.13
C LEU A 21 -4.12 -18.56 0.88
N THR A 22 -3.25 -19.55 1.02
CA THR A 22 -3.55 -20.77 1.79
C THR A 22 -3.83 -20.42 3.25
N LEU A 23 -2.93 -19.67 3.90
CA LEU A 23 -3.06 -19.25 5.30
C LEU A 23 -4.41 -18.55 5.56
N ILE A 24 -4.77 -17.55 4.75
CA ILE A 24 -6.01 -16.79 4.95
C ILE A 24 -7.25 -17.67 4.73
N ASN A 25 -7.21 -18.60 3.76
CA ASN A 25 -8.36 -19.44 3.44
C ASN A 25 -8.56 -20.63 4.41
N GLU A 26 -7.51 -21.05 5.10
CA GLU A 26 -7.53 -22.08 6.14
C GLU A 26 -7.89 -21.53 7.53
N GLU A 27 -7.71 -20.23 7.76
CA GLU A 27 -8.06 -19.59 9.04
C GLU A 27 -9.58 -19.41 9.19
N HIS A 28 -10.23 -20.44 9.72
CA HIS A 28 -11.68 -20.47 9.92
C HIS A 28 -12.18 -19.51 11.01
N SER A 29 -11.31 -19.06 11.91
CA SER A 29 -11.67 -18.17 13.02
C SER A 29 -11.46 -16.69 12.73
N LEU A 30 -11.02 -16.33 11.53
CA LEU A 30 -10.59 -14.97 11.21
C LEU A 30 -11.69 -13.92 11.40
N MET A 31 -12.95 -14.27 11.11
CA MET A 31 -14.07 -13.33 11.12
C MET A 31 -15.33 -13.94 11.73
N SER A 32 -16.09 -13.10 12.44
CA SER A 32 -17.44 -13.43 12.86
C SER A 32 -18.46 -13.01 11.79
N ALA A 33 -19.65 -13.61 11.80
CA ALA A 33 -20.75 -13.23 10.90
C ALA A 33 -21.12 -11.73 10.98
N ARG A 34 -20.84 -11.07 12.11
CA ARG A 34 -21.11 -9.63 12.31
C ARG A 34 -20.04 -8.72 11.73
N THR A 35 -18.77 -9.18 11.69
CA THR A 35 -17.64 -8.35 11.27
C THR A 35 -17.31 -8.51 9.78
N ILE A 36 -17.75 -9.61 9.15
CA ILE A 36 -17.42 -9.94 7.76
C ILE A 36 -17.94 -8.94 6.71
N ASN A 37 -19.01 -8.20 7.04
CA ASN A 37 -19.59 -7.18 6.16
C ASN A 37 -18.90 -5.81 6.27
N SER A 38 -17.92 -5.66 7.17
CA SER A 38 -17.12 -4.44 7.27
C SER A 38 -15.78 -4.66 6.57
N PRO A 39 -15.54 -4.05 5.38
CA PRO A 39 -14.26 -4.19 4.69
C PRO A 39 -13.07 -3.76 5.55
N ARG A 40 -13.27 -2.76 6.42
CA ARG A 40 -12.26 -2.33 7.39
C ARG A 40 -11.93 -3.42 8.40
N ALA A 41 -12.96 -4.05 9.00
CA ALA A 41 -12.72 -5.12 9.97
C ALA A 41 -12.05 -6.34 9.33
N VAL A 42 -12.41 -6.67 8.08
CA VAL A 42 -11.72 -7.71 7.30
C VAL A 42 -10.26 -7.33 7.07
N GLY A 43 -9.99 -6.07 6.68
CA GLY A 43 -8.64 -5.56 6.49
C GLY A 43 -7.80 -5.68 7.75
N ASP A 44 -8.31 -5.19 8.88
CA ASP A 44 -7.64 -5.24 10.18
C ASP A 44 -7.36 -6.69 10.62
N ALA A 45 -8.29 -7.62 10.37
CA ALA A 45 -8.12 -9.04 10.73
C ALA A 45 -7.06 -9.74 9.86
N ILE A 46 -7.09 -9.53 8.54
CA ILE A 46 -6.06 -10.07 7.62
C ILE A 46 -4.69 -9.51 8.01
N GLN A 47 -4.60 -8.21 8.29
CA GLN A 47 -3.36 -7.57 8.72
C GLN A 47 -2.80 -8.23 9.99
N GLN A 48 -3.61 -8.39 11.05
CA GLN A 48 -3.17 -9.03 12.30
C GLN A 48 -2.73 -10.49 12.09
N LEU A 49 -3.45 -11.24 11.27
CA LEU A 49 -3.06 -12.60 10.91
C LEU A 49 -1.69 -12.62 10.24
N LEU A 50 -1.47 -11.75 9.25
CA LEU A 50 -0.21 -11.68 8.52
C LEU A 50 0.93 -11.18 9.42
N GLU A 51 0.75 -10.12 10.19
CA GLU A 51 1.76 -9.62 11.15
C GLU A 51 2.26 -10.73 12.10
N SER A 52 1.37 -11.63 12.52
CA SER A 52 1.71 -12.71 13.46
C SER A 52 2.30 -13.97 12.81
N LYS A 53 2.05 -14.20 11.51
CA LYS A 53 2.36 -15.47 10.83
C LYS A 53 3.25 -15.35 9.61
N PHE A 54 3.50 -14.14 9.10
CA PHE A 54 4.20 -13.96 7.83
C PHE A 54 5.65 -14.47 7.87
N ASN A 55 6.31 -14.43 9.03
CA ASN A 55 7.63 -15.02 9.23
C ASN A 55 7.68 -16.53 8.91
N GLU A 56 6.58 -17.25 9.14
CA GLU A 56 6.46 -18.69 8.83
C GLU A 56 6.32 -18.93 7.31
N LEU A 57 5.93 -17.91 6.54
CA LEU A 57 5.72 -17.98 5.09
C LEU A 57 7.00 -17.65 4.30
N LEU A 58 8.01 -17.08 4.94
CA LEU A 58 9.29 -16.75 4.33
C LEU A 58 10.24 -17.96 4.32
N PRO A 59 11.05 -18.15 3.26
CA PRO A 59 12.09 -19.18 3.24
C PRO A 59 13.08 -18.96 4.40
N LYS A 60 13.31 -20.01 5.21
CA LYS A 60 14.14 -19.95 6.41
C LYS A 60 15.60 -19.63 6.10
N GLU A 61 16.03 -19.96 4.90
CA GLU A 61 17.39 -19.72 4.40
C GLU A 61 17.61 -18.26 4.00
N ILE A 62 16.53 -17.48 3.83
CA ILE A 62 16.57 -16.07 3.46
C ILE A 62 16.38 -15.18 4.68
N LEU A 63 15.44 -15.54 5.56
CA LEU A 63 15.06 -14.72 6.71
C LEU A 63 16.18 -14.65 7.75
N LYS A 64 16.63 -13.44 8.07
CA LYS A 64 17.57 -13.16 9.16
C LYS A 64 16.84 -12.69 10.41
N GLU A 65 16.04 -11.63 10.27
CA GLU A 65 15.32 -10.99 11.38
C GLU A 65 13.90 -10.63 10.93
N TYR A 66 12.93 -10.77 11.83
CA TYR A 66 11.53 -10.39 11.60
C TYR A 66 11.05 -9.50 12.74
N ASN A 67 10.32 -8.44 12.39
CA ASN A 67 9.73 -7.51 13.34
C ASN A 67 8.28 -7.22 12.93
N SER A 68 7.34 -7.34 13.85
CA SER A 68 5.94 -6.93 13.69
C SER A 68 5.48 -5.95 14.79
N SER A 69 6.40 -5.50 15.64
CA SER A 69 6.11 -4.51 16.68
C SER A 69 6.36 -3.11 16.15
N PHE A 70 5.34 -2.55 15.50
CA PHE A 70 5.37 -1.21 14.95
C PHE A 70 4.45 -0.24 15.71
N ALA A 71 4.90 1.02 15.83
CA ALA A 71 4.04 2.08 16.34
C ALA A 71 2.95 2.42 15.30
N ARG A 72 1.76 2.85 15.75
CA ARG A 72 0.56 3.19 14.94
C ARG A 72 0.75 4.16 13.74
N ARG A 73 1.94 4.76 13.57
CA ARG A 73 2.31 5.68 12.48
C ARG A 73 3.55 5.21 11.69
N SER A 74 3.91 3.94 11.84
CA SER A 74 4.96 3.29 11.07
C SER A 74 4.71 3.40 9.57
N MET A 75 5.78 3.19 8.81
CA MET A 75 5.73 3.16 7.35
C MET A 75 5.01 1.92 6.81
N ALA A 76 4.95 0.86 7.61
CA ALA A 76 4.52 -0.48 7.24
C ALA A 76 3.91 -1.20 8.45
N ASP A 77 3.26 -2.32 8.19
CA ASP A 77 2.61 -3.16 9.19
C ASP A 77 3.61 -4.11 9.86
N PHE A 78 4.52 -4.68 9.06
CA PHE A 78 5.63 -5.48 9.55
C PHE A 78 6.89 -5.28 8.68
N ALA A 79 8.03 -5.78 9.14
CA ALA A 79 9.28 -5.71 8.41
C ALA A 79 10.16 -6.92 8.69
N PHE A 80 11.11 -7.16 7.79
CA PHE A 80 12.12 -8.19 7.99
C PHE A 80 13.40 -7.82 7.24
N THR A 81 14.49 -8.47 7.64
CA THR A 81 15.80 -8.35 7.00
C THR A 81 16.21 -9.72 6.49
N ASP A 82 16.81 -9.79 5.30
CA ASP A 82 17.37 -11.04 4.79
C ASP A 82 18.86 -11.22 5.12
N ASN A 83 19.37 -12.41 4.81
CA ASN A 83 20.78 -12.76 5.02
C ASN A 83 21.76 -12.00 4.12
N ASP A 84 21.28 -11.37 3.04
CA ASP A 84 22.08 -10.51 2.16
C ASP A 84 22.12 -9.04 2.65
N GLY A 85 21.39 -8.73 3.73
CA GLY A 85 21.37 -7.41 4.37
C GLY A 85 20.30 -6.45 3.82
N PHE A 86 19.37 -6.93 3.00
CA PHE A 86 18.26 -6.11 2.51
C PHE A 86 17.16 -5.99 3.57
N TYR A 87 16.62 -4.78 3.73
CA TYR A 87 15.55 -4.47 4.68
C TYR A 87 14.23 -4.26 3.95
N TYR A 88 13.21 -5.04 4.32
CA TYR A 88 11.91 -5.04 3.69
C TYR A 88 10.87 -4.53 4.68
N VAL A 89 10.19 -3.46 4.33
CA VAL A 89 9.00 -2.99 5.06
C VAL A 89 7.78 -3.39 4.25
N VAL A 90 6.79 -4.01 4.89
CA VAL A 90 5.63 -4.59 4.22
C VAL A 90 4.35 -3.91 4.68
N ASP A 91 3.65 -3.31 3.72
CA ASP A 91 2.37 -2.63 3.91
C ASP A 91 1.26 -3.50 3.29
N ASN A 92 0.34 -3.98 4.14
CA ASN A 92 -0.74 -4.84 3.70
C ASN A 92 -1.88 -4.00 3.14
N LYS A 93 -2.44 -4.44 2.01
CA LYS A 93 -3.65 -3.86 1.43
C LYS A 93 -4.64 -4.95 1.13
N THR A 94 -5.87 -4.78 1.59
CA THR A 94 -6.95 -5.70 1.28
C THR A 94 -7.94 -5.06 0.33
N HIS A 95 -8.40 -5.84 -0.65
CA HIS A 95 -9.38 -5.38 -1.63
C HIS A 95 -10.57 -6.33 -1.69
N ASN A 96 -11.77 -5.82 -1.42
CA ASN A 96 -13.00 -6.57 -1.64
C ASN A 96 -13.39 -6.49 -3.12
N LEU A 97 -13.33 -7.62 -3.82
CA LEU A 97 -13.65 -7.74 -5.25
C LEU A 97 -15.14 -7.49 -5.57
N ASP A 98 -16.01 -7.45 -4.56
CA ASP A 98 -17.43 -7.10 -4.74
C ASP A 98 -17.67 -5.57 -4.70
N THR A 99 -16.62 -4.77 -4.45
CA THR A 99 -16.68 -3.31 -4.54
C THR A 99 -16.32 -2.81 -5.93
N ALA A 100 -17.15 -1.91 -6.48
CA ALA A 100 -16.93 -1.37 -7.82
C ALA A 100 -15.70 -0.43 -7.90
N PHE A 101 -15.38 0.25 -6.80
CA PHE A 101 -14.31 1.24 -6.73
C PHE A 101 -13.66 1.28 -5.36
N ASN A 102 -12.31 1.24 -5.34
CA ASN A 102 -11.50 1.40 -4.14
C ASN A 102 -10.16 2.05 -4.55
N MET A 103 -9.80 3.14 -3.87
CA MET A 103 -8.60 3.93 -4.14
C MET A 103 -7.74 4.02 -2.86
N PRO A 104 -7.07 2.93 -2.47
CA PRO A 104 -6.34 2.89 -1.22
C PRO A 104 -5.08 3.76 -1.29
N ASN A 105 -4.80 4.38 -0.15
CA ASN A 105 -3.54 5.03 0.14
C ASN A 105 -2.43 4.00 0.35
N LEU A 106 -1.30 4.18 -0.33
CA LEU A 106 -0.09 3.37 -0.14
C LEU A 106 0.86 4.06 0.83
N THR A 107 1.51 5.15 0.41
CA THR A 107 2.51 5.85 1.23
C THR A 107 2.66 7.31 0.82
N SER A 108 3.22 8.13 1.71
CA SER A 108 3.60 9.52 1.40
C SER A 108 4.79 9.53 0.45
N VAL A 109 4.78 10.43 -0.53
CA VAL A 109 5.90 10.59 -1.48
C VAL A 109 7.19 10.95 -0.74
N GLU A 110 7.12 11.85 0.24
CA GLU A 110 8.28 12.25 1.04
C GLU A 110 8.83 11.06 1.82
N ARG A 111 7.95 10.28 2.45
CA ARG A 111 8.37 9.17 3.29
C ARG A 111 9.06 8.09 2.46
N LEU A 112 8.50 7.75 1.30
CA LEU A 112 9.11 6.80 0.37
C LEU A 112 10.47 7.29 -0.14
N THR A 113 10.56 8.57 -0.55
CA THR A 113 11.82 9.13 -1.07
C THR A 113 12.95 9.05 -0.05
N ARG A 114 12.69 9.40 1.22
CA ARG A 114 13.68 9.27 2.30
C ARG A 114 14.05 7.82 2.57
N PHE A 115 13.08 6.91 2.54
CA PHE A 115 13.35 5.49 2.76
C PHE A 115 14.23 4.87 1.67
N TYR A 116 14.11 5.37 0.43
CA TYR A 116 14.92 4.95 -0.72
C TYR A 116 16.27 5.68 -0.84
N GLU A 117 16.64 6.51 0.13
CA GLU A 117 18.03 7.02 0.23
C GLU A 117 19.02 5.89 0.55
N ASP A 118 18.55 4.76 1.07
CA ASP A 118 19.30 3.51 1.19
C ASP A 118 18.86 2.52 0.12
N ASP A 119 19.80 2.11 -0.74
CA ASP A 119 19.55 1.17 -1.83
C ASP A 119 19.22 -0.26 -1.33
N SER A 120 19.50 -0.57 -0.05
CA SER A 120 19.20 -1.86 0.56
C SER A 120 17.75 -1.99 1.05
N ASN A 121 17.01 -0.88 1.08
CA ASN A 121 15.62 -0.84 1.54
C ASN A 121 14.63 -1.24 0.43
N TYR A 122 13.56 -1.94 0.79
CA TYR A 122 12.47 -2.31 -0.11
C TYR A 122 11.12 -2.01 0.54
N PHE A 123 10.30 -1.18 -0.11
CA PHE A 123 8.93 -0.93 0.32
C PHE A 123 8.03 -1.90 -0.43
N ILE A 124 7.54 -2.90 0.29
CA ILE A 124 6.78 -4.01 -0.26
C ILE A 124 5.29 -3.80 -0.01
N LEU A 125 4.51 -4.05 -1.04
CA LEU A 125 3.07 -4.13 -0.98
C LEU A 125 2.66 -5.59 -0.93
N LEU A 126 1.91 -5.96 0.10
CA LEU A 126 1.23 -7.25 0.19
C LEU A 126 -0.27 -7.02 -0.03
N ILE A 127 -0.71 -7.16 -1.28
CA ILE A 127 -2.07 -6.86 -1.71
C ILE A 127 -2.88 -8.15 -1.79
N VAL A 128 -3.90 -8.30 -0.94
CA VAL A 128 -4.80 -9.46 -0.92
C VAL A 128 -6.18 -9.04 -1.45
N ALA A 129 -6.60 -9.63 -2.56
CA ALA A 129 -7.97 -9.50 -3.04
C ALA A 129 -8.84 -10.64 -2.51
N TYR A 130 -10.03 -10.31 -2.03
CA TYR A 130 -10.94 -11.26 -1.40
C TYR A 130 -12.39 -11.07 -1.83
N LYS A 131 -13.22 -12.07 -1.53
CA LYS A 131 -14.69 -12.02 -1.60
C LYS A 131 -15.32 -12.62 -0.36
N ILE A 132 -16.59 -12.30 -0.13
CA ILE A 132 -17.40 -12.97 0.88
C ILE A 132 -18.31 -13.98 0.17
N GLU A 133 -18.09 -15.27 0.41
CA GLU A 133 -18.85 -16.37 -0.20
C GLU A 133 -19.48 -17.23 0.90
N LYS A 134 -20.81 -17.33 0.92
CA LYS A 134 -21.56 -18.10 1.94
C LYS A 134 -21.10 -17.77 3.37
N GLU A 135 -21.02 -16.47 3.68
CA GLU A 135 -20.57 -15.94 4.98
C GLU A 135 -19.13 -16.32 5.37
N LYS A 136 -18.30 -16.70 4.39
CA LYS A 136 -16.87 -16.98 4.61
C LYS A 136 -16.02 -16.06 3.76
N LEU A 137 -14.95 -15.55 4.37
CA LEU A 137 -13.91 -14.83 3.66
C LEU A 137 -13.19 -15.81 2.73
N LYS A 138 -13.01 -15.42 1.46
CA LYS A 138 -12.20 -16.15 0.50
C LYS A 138 -11.21 -15.23 -0.16
N ALA A 139 -9.92 -15.44 0.13
CA ALA A 139 -8.83 -14.78 -0.57
C ALA A 139 -8.70 -15.39 -1.98
N LYS A 140 -8.70 -14.55 -3.00
CA LYS A 140 -8.76 -14.94 -4.42
C LYS A 140 -7.45 -14.70 -5.15
N SER A 141 -6.74 -13.62 -4.81
CA SER A 141 -5.41 -13.33 -5.35
C SER A 141 -4.56 -12.57 -4.34
N CYS A 142 -3.26 -12.70 -4.49
CA CYS A 142 -2.27 -12.04 -3.66
C CYS A 142 -1.16 -11.50 -4.56
N HIS A 143 -0.68 -10.29 -4.28
CA HIS A 143 0.51 -9.72 -4.88
C HIS A 143 1.50 -9.35 -3.77
N PHE A 144 2.72 -9.84 -3.86
CA PHE A 144 3.82 -9.52 -2.96
C PHE A 144 4.94 -8.88 -3.78
N VAL A 145 4.91 -7.56 -3.90
CA VAL A 145 5.78 -6.83 -4.84
C VAL A 145 6.36 -5.56 -4.23
N PRO A 146 7.58 -5.15 -4.59
CA PRO A 146 8.05 -3.80 -4.35
C PRO A 146 7.11 -2.78 -5.00
N ILE A 147 6.90 -1.63 -4.38
CA ILE A 147 6.03 -0.57 -4.93
C ILE A 147 6.48 -0.12 -6.32
N GLU A 148 7.79 -0.16 -6.60
CA GLU A 148 8.34 0.19 -7.92
C GLU A 148 7.99 -0.80 -9.05
N HIS A 149 7.38 -1.95 -8.72
CA HIS A 149 6.81 -2.86 -9.73
C HIS A 149 5.36 -2.50 -10.09
N LEU A 150 4.69 -1.62 -9.34
CA LEU A 150 3.39 -1.10 -9.76
C LEU A 150 3.58 -0.08 -10.88
N ASP A 151 2.91 -0.31 -12.00
CA ASP A 151 2.95 0.61 -13.13
C ASP A 151 2.22 1.91 -12.78
N TRP A 152 2.78 3.05 -13.17
CA TRP A 152 2.16 4.36 -12.96
C TRP A 152 0.78 4.49 -13.61
N GLN A 153 0.42 3.65 -14.59
CA GLN A 153 -0.94 3.61 -15.15
C GLN A 153 -2.02 3.20 -14.15
N CYS A 154 -1.67 2.46 -13.08
CA CYS A 154 -2.60 2.11 -12.01
C CYS A 154 -2.42 2.93 -10.74
N LEU A 155 -1.53 3.94 -10.76
CA LEU A 155 -1.23 4.80 -9.62
C LEU A 155 -1.73 6.22 -9.86
N THR A 156 -1.94 6.95 -8.76
CA THR A 156 -2.24 8.38 -8.76
C THR A 156 -1.63 9.04 -7.53
N ILE A 157 -1.62 10.38 -7.51
CA ILE A 157 -1.19 11.18 -6.36
C ILE A 157 -2.41 11.86 -5.73
N GLY A 158 -2.65 11.56 -4.45
CA GLY A 158 -3.64 12.21 -3.61
C GLY A 158 -3.11 13.50 -2.97
N ALA A 159 -3.98 14.49 -2.80
CA ALA A 159 -3.68 15.80 -2.22
C ALA A 159 -3.65 15.78 -0.68
N LEU A 160 -2.71 15.05 -0.10
CA LEU A 160 -2.47 15.01 1.34
C LEU A 160 -0.98 15.22 1.66
N GLY A 161 -0.66 16.20 2.51
CA GLY A 161 0.72 16.53 2.87
C GLY A 161 1.55 16.90 1.64
N TRP A 162 2.71 16.24 1.48
CA TRP A 162 3.55 16.36 0.28
C TRP A 162 2.99 15.64 -0.95
N GLY A 163 1.85 14.97 -0.84
CA GLY A 163 1.33 14.06 -1.85
C GLY A 163 1.37 12.62 -1.34
N GLN A 164 0.36 11.86 -1.70
CA GLN A 164 0.22 10.47 -1.29
C GLN A 164 0.08 9.57 -2.51
N ILE A 165 0.95 8.57 -2.62
CA ILE A 165 0.84 7.56 -3.67
C ILE A 165 -0.37 6.69 -3.35
N GLN A 166 -1.25 6.53 -4.33
CA GLN A 166 -2.50 5.79 -4.23
C GLN A 166 -2.62 4.82 -5.39
N ILE A 167 -3.29 3.69 -5.18
CA ILE A 167 -3.80 2.89 -6.29
C ILE A 167 -5.04 3.60 -6.83
N ALA A 168 -5.08 3.91 -8.13
CA ALA A 168 -6.20 4.62 -8.75
C ALA A 168 -7.50 3.82 -8.71
N ASN A 169 -7.42 2.49 -8.86
CA ASN A 169 -8.52 1.55 -8.65
C ASN A 169 -7.99 0.14 -8.37
N SER A 170 -8.25 -0.41 -7.18
CA SER A 170 -7.79 -1.75 -6.79
C SER A 170 -8.31 -2.90 -7.65
N ASN A 171 -9.35 -2.69 -8.45
CA ASN A 171 -9.81 -3.65 -9.45
C ASN A 171 -8.91 -3.74 -10.70
N ARG A 172 -7.97 -2.80 -10.87
CA ARG A 172 -7.13 -2.65 -12.07
C ARG A 172 -5.67 -2.39 -11.68
N ILE A 173 -5.08 -3.35 -11.00
CA ILE A 173 -3.66 -3.31 -10.64
C ILE A 173 -2.84 -3.80 -11.83
N SER A 174 -1.78 -3.07 -12.18
CA SER A 174 -0.83 -3.45 -13.22
C SER A 174 0.57 -3.57 -12.61
N ILE A 175 1.20 -4.72 -12.84
CA ILE A 175 2.52 -5.07 -12.32
C ILE A 175 3.48 -5.23 -13.50
N ASN A 176 4.65 -4.60 -13.39
CA ASN A 176 5.75 -4.67 -14.33
C ASN A 176 7.06 -4.94 -13.59
N ASP A 177 7.44 -6.22 -13.50
CA ASP A 177 8.66 -6.70 -12.83
C ASP A 177 9.97 -6.33 -13.55
N LYS A 178 9.89 -5.82 -14.78
CA LYS A 178 11.05 -5.33 -15.54
C LYS A 178 11.40 -3.89 -15.21
N GLN A 179 10.51 -3.18 -14.52
CA GLN A 179 10.73 -1.80 -14.14
C GLN A 179 11.84 -1.69 -13.09
N THR A 180 12.69 -0.67 -13.21
CA THR A 180 13.73 -0.39 -12.21
C THR A 180 13.26 0.70 -11.25
N ARG A 181 13.70 0.63 -9.99
CA ARG A 181 13.48 1.69 -8.99
C ARG A 181 13.85 3.07 -9.53
N LYS A 182 15.03 3.20 -10.16
CA LYS A 182 15.46 4.48 -10.78
C LYS A 182 14.45 5.00 -11.78
N SER A 183 14.04 4.18 -12.76
CA SER A 183 13.05 4.60 -13.76
C SER A 183 11.69 4.94 -13.13
N TRP A 184 11.27 4.21 -12.10
CA TRP A 184 10.03 4.46 -11.39
C TRP A 184 10.07 5.76 -10.59
N MET A 185 11.18 6.05 -9.89
CA MET A 185 11.38 7.29 -9.12
C MET A 185 11.50 8.52 -10.03
N LEU A 186 12.16 8.42 -11.17
CA LEU A 186 12.20 9.52 -12.14
C LEU A 186 10.80 9.83 -12.69
N ARG A 187 9.96 8.80 -12.88
CA ARG A 187 8.56 8.98 -13.27
C ARG A 187 7.73 9.62 -12.16
N LEU A 188 7.94 9.25 -10.89
CA LEU A 188 7.35 9.94 -9.74
C LEU A 188 7.67 11.44 -9.77
N CYS A 189 8.93 11.81 -9.98
CA CYS A 189 9.34 13.22 -10.05
C CYS A 189 8.62 13.98 -11.16
N ALA A 190 8.50 13.39 -12.36
CA ALA A 190 7.78 13.99 -13.47
C ALA A 190 6.28 14.19 -13.15
N ILE A 191 5.63 13.19 -12.55
CA ILE A 191 4.23 13.27 -12.14
C ILE A 191 4.02 14.36 -11.09
N LEU A 192 4.92 14.46 -10.09
CA LEU A 192 4.83 15.49 -9.06
C LEU A 192 5.05 16.90 -9.61
N ALA A 193 5.94 17.05 -10.60
CA ALA A 193 6.14 18.32 -11.30
C ALA A 193 4.87 18.82 -12.01
N GLU A 194 4.01 17.92 -12.49
CA GLU A 194 2.70 18.26 -13.05
C GLU A 194 1.60 18.42 -11.98
N PHE A 195 1.69 17.67 -10.88
CA PHE A 195 0.69 17.65 -9.82
C PHE A 195 0.71 18.92 -8.97
N TYR A 196 1.89 19.36 -8.51
CA TYR A 196 1.97 20.49 -7.57
C TYR A 196 1.45 21.82 -8.12
N PRO A 197 1.69 22.22 -9.39
CA PRO A 197 1.11 23.44 -9.94
C PRO A 197 -0.42 23.44 -9.90
N LYS A 198 -1.05 22.29 -10.16
CA LYS A 198 -2.51 22.13 -10.10
C LYS A 198 -3.03 22.28 -8.67
N GLU A 199 -2.29 21.80 -7.68
CA GLU A 199 -2.65 21.98 -6.27
C GLU A 199 -2.52 23.45 -5.84
N ILE A 200 -1.50 24.17 -6.31
CA ILE A 200 -1.35 25.62 -6.06
C ILE A 200 -2.56 26.37 -6.62
N GLU A 201 -3.00 26.07 -7.84
CA GLU A 201 -4.17 26.69 -8.47
C GLU A 201 -5.45 26.41 -7.66
N LYS A 202 -5.65 25.16 -7.22
CA LYS A 202 -6.79 24.80 -6.35
C LYS A 202 -6.76 25.56 -5.03
N ILE A 203 -5.58 25.72 -4.41
CA ILE A 203 -5.43 26.47 -3.16
C ILE A 203 -5.77 27.95 -3.39
N ALA A 204 -5.29 28.56 -4.47
CA ALA A 204 -5.63 29.94 -4.82
C ALA A 204 -7.14 30.12 -5.00
N GLY A 205 -7.82 29.17 -5.67
CA GLY A 205 -9.27 29.16 -5.80
C GLY A 205 -10.00 29.05 -4.45
N ARG A 206 -9.52 28.20 -3.54
CA ARG A 206 -10.07 28.07 -2.18
C ARG A 206 -9.91 29.36 -1.37
N ILE A 207 -8.76 30.03 -1.47
CA ILE A 207 -8.53 31.32 -0.82
C ILE A 207 -9.55 32.35 -1.30
N LYS A 208 -9.70 32.50 -2.63
CA LYS A 208 -10.66 33.44 -3.21
C LYS A 208 -12.09 33.17 -2.75
N HIS A 209 -12.51 31.90 -2.74
CA HIS A 209 -13.85 31.52 -2.27
C HIS A 209 -14.09 31.95 -0.82
N PHE A 210 -13.12 31.72 0.08
CA PHE A 210 -13.27 32.08 1.49
C PHE A 210 -13.16 33.58 1.74
N GLU A 211 -12.49 34.35 0.88
CA GLU A 211 -12.57 35.82 0.91
C GLU A 211 -14.00 36.30 0.60
N GLU A 212 -14.68 35.69 -0.37
CA GLU A 212 -16.07 36.01 -0.71
C GLU A 212 -17.03 35.63 0.42
N VAL A 213 -16.86 34.43 1.00
CA VAL A 213 -17.62 33.98 2.19
C VAL A 213 -17.42 34.94 3.35
N LYS A 214 -16.18 35.39 3.62
CA LYS A 214 -15.91 36.39 4.65
C LYS A 214 -16.68 37.69 4.40
N ARG A 215 -16.59 38.25 3.19
CA ARG A 215 -17.31 39.49 2.82
C ARG A 215 -18.82 39.36 2.93
N TYR A 216 -19.36 38.16 2.69
CA TYR A 216 -20.78 37.88 2.90
C TYR A 216 -21.12 38.02 4.39
N TRP A 217 -20.42 37.31 5.27
CA TRP A 217 -20.71 37.31 6.71
C TRP A 217 -20.45 38.66 7.39
N GLU A 218 -19.45 39.43 6.96
CA GLU A 218 -19.21 40.79 7.46
C GLU A 218 -20.38 41.77 7.23
N LYS A 219 -21.29 41.43 6.30
CA LYS A 219 -22.49 42.23 5.98
C LYS A 219 -23.76 41.70 6.63
N HIS A 220 -23.71 40.54 7.29
CA HIS A 220 -24.86 39.94 7.93
C HIS A 220 -24.95 40.41 9.37
N GLU A 221 -26.17 40.75 9.81
CA GLU A 221 -26.44 41.05 11.21
C GLU A 221 -26.45 39.77 12.04
N ASP A 222 -26.08 39.88 13.30
CA ASP A 222 -26.22 38.80 14.27
C ASP A 222 -27.71 38.47 14.44
N ILE A 223 -28.04 37.17 14.39
CA ILE A 223 -29.39 36.63 14.63
C ILE A 223 -29.52 36.19 16.08
#